data_AF-A0A965VJJ0-F1
#
_entry.id   AF-A0A965VJJ0-F1
#
_cell.length_a   1.000
_cell.length_b   1.000
_cell.length_c   1.000
_cell.angle_alpha   90.00
_cell.angle_beta   90.00
_cell.angle_gamma   90.00
#
_symmetry.space_group_name_H-M   'P 1'
#
loop_
_entity.id
_entity.type
_entity.pdbx_description
1 polymer ?
#
loop_
_entity_poly.entity_id
_entity_poly.type
_entity_poly.pdbx_seq_one_letter_code
_entity_poly.pdbx_strand_id
1 'polypeptide(L)'
;ALEGVTVDSTIFRPATFIQLSIDHLTEALWLGCLLVVMVLALFLGDWRTTLISVVAIPLSLAVALLLLRWRGETINTMILAGLIIALGEVVDDAIIDVENVLRRLRQNAALAQPRSRFAVVLGASLEVRSAVVYASVIIVLVFLPVFFLPGLAGTFFKPLALSYILAISASLGVALTLTPALCLLLLDVRTAGRREMWLTRRLKTSYGRWLPAFARRPGAAVFTLAAAFSLTAWVWHYRLGEEFLPNFKERDFLMHWLEKPNTSVEASRRATQAAAQDLLRVPGVRNQGAHIGRAEVADEVVGPDFTELWISIDPKADYETTIARVQAVVDGYPGLIRDLLTFLRERIKEVLTGAGASVVVRVFGPDLE
;
A
#
# COMPACT_ATOMS: atom_id res chain seq x y z
N ALA A 1 -27.39 -30.82 -1.40
CA ALA A 1 -26.48 -31.07 -2.53
C ALA A 1 -27.16 -32.07 -3.45
N LEU A 2 -27.15 -31.86 -4.77
CA LEU A 2 -27.67 -32.82 -5.74
C LEU A 2 -26.70 -34.01 -5.79
N GLU A 3 -27.19 -35.24 -5.63
CA GLU A 3 -26.35 -36.44 -5.74
C GLU A 3 -25.77 -36.55 -7.16
N GLY A 4 -24.45 -36.78 -7.25
CA GLY A 4 -23.74 -36.93 -8.53
C GLY A 4 -23.36 -35.63 -9.25
N VAL A 5 -23.67 -34.45 -8.69
CA VAL A 5 -23.28 -33.14 -9.28
C VAL A 5 -22.13 -32.53 -8.50
N THR A 6 -21.01 -32.30 -9.18
CA THR A 6 -19.87 -31.54 -8.64
C THR A 6 -19.95 -30.09 -9.12
N VAL A 7 -20.07 -29.14 -8.20
CA VAL A 7 -19.98 -27.71 -8.51
C VAL A 7 -18.56 -27.25 -8.22
N ASP A 8 -17.82 -26.86 -9.27
CA ASP A 8 -16.49 -26.28 -9.12
C ASP A 8 -16.60 -24.76 -8.96
N SER A 9 -16.47 -24.28 -7.72
CA SER A 9 -16.49 -22.85 -7.40
C SER A 9 -15.12 -22.17 -7.54
N THR A 10 -14.12 -22.85 -8.11
CA THR A 10 -12.75 -22.35 -8.25
C THR A 10 -12.44 -21.79 -9.62
N ILE A 11 -13.31 -22.03 -10.61
CA ILE A 11 -13.23 -21.42 -11.94
C ILE A 11 -13.49 -19.92 -11.77
N PHE A 12 -12.51 -19.11 -12.17
CA PHE A 12 -12.59 -17.64 -12.21
C PHE A 12 -13.20 -17.00 -10.95
N ARG A 13 -12.37 -16.78 -9.93
CA ARG A 13 -12.82 -16.28 -8.63
C ARG A 13 -12.07 -15.01 -8.23
N PRO A 14 -12.54 -13.81 -8.61
CA PRO A 14 -11.92 -12.52 -8.27
C PRO A 14 -11.72 -12.31 -6.76
N ALA A 15 -12.58 -12.91 -5.92
CA ALA A 15 -12.43 -12.89 -4.46
C ALA A 15 -11.07 -13.46 -3.99
N THR A 16 -10.45 -14.36 -4.76
CA THR A 16 -9.11 -14.89 -4.47
C THR A 16 -8.06 -13.78 -4.46
N PHE A 17 -8.12 -12.84 -5.41
CA PHE A 17 -7.21 -11.69 -5.45
C PHE A 17 -7.43 -10.76 -4.25
N ILE A 18 -8.68 -10.52 -3.86
CA ILE A 18 -9.01 -9.70 -2.68
C ILE A 18 -8.43 -10.33 -1.42
N GLN A 19 -8.63 -11.64 -1.21
CA GLN A 19 -8.09 -12.37 -0.07
C GLN A 19 -6.56 -12.32 -0.05
N LEU A 20 -5.90 -12.65 -1.16
CA LEU A 20 -4.44 -12.59 -1.28
C LEU A 20 -3.89 -11.19 -1.00
N SER A 21 -4.54 -10.14 -1.50
CA SER A 21 -4.11 -8.76 -1.28
C SER A 21 -4.25 -8.35 0.19
N ILE A 22 -5.34 -8.74 0.84
CA ILE A 22 -5.55 -8.49 2.29
C ILE A 22 -4.52 -9.28 3.11
N ASP A 23 -4.27 -10.54 2.77
CA ASP A 23 -3.31 -11.40 3.48
C ASP A 23 -1.90 -10.82 3.37
N HIS A 24 -1.45 -10.44 2.18
CA HIS A 24 -0.15 -9.82 1.97
C HIS A 24 -0.01 -8.48 2.69
N LEU A 25 -1.06 -7.64 2.69
CA LEU A 25 -1.04 -6.36 3.41
C LEU A 25 -1.03 -6.59 4.93
N THR A 26 -1.74 -7.60 5.41
CA THR A 26 -1.75 -7.97 6.84
C THR A 26 -0.38 -8.50 7.26
N GLU A 27 0.27 -9.33 6.43
CA GLU A 27 1.65 -9.78 6.64
C GLU A 27 2.62 -8.61 6.66
N ALA A 28 2.52 -7.69 5.68
CA ALA A 28 3.34 -6.49 5.62
C ALA A 28 3.15 -5.60 6.86
N LEU A 29 1.91 -5.44 7.35
CA LEU A 29 1.61 -4.70 8.58
C LEU A 29 2.30 -5.35 9.80
N TRP A 30 2.19 -6.66 9.96
CA TRP A 30 2.85 -7.38 11.06
C TRP A 30 4.37 -7.32 10.99
N LEU A 31 4.95 -7.51 9.81
CA LEU A 31 6.39 -7.37 9.58
C LEU A 31 6.86 -5.93 9.86
N GLY A 32 6.09 -4.93 9.43
CA GLY A 32 6.33 -3.52 9.73
C GLY A 32 6.33 -3.26 11.24
N CYS A 33 5.31 -3.74 11.95
CA CYS A 33 5.22 -3.61 13.41
C CYS A 33 6.41 -4.26 14.10
N LEU A 34 6.80 -5.47 13.70
CA LEU A 34 7.95 -6.18 14.23
C LEU A 34 9.26 -5.39 14.01
N LEU A 35 9.46 -4.86 12.80
CA LEU A 35 10.63 -4.05 12.45
C LEU A 35 10.70 -2.79 13.30
N VAL A 36 9.56 -2.08 13.46
CA VAL A 36 9.46 -0.90 14.32
C VAL A 36 9.83 -1.25 15.77
N VAL A 37 9.26 -2.32 16.34
CA VAL A 37 9.59 -2.76 17.72
C VAL A 37 11.07 -3.10 17.85
N MET A 38 11.65 -3.77 16.86
CA MET A 38 13.07 -4.14 16.85
C MET A 38 13.96 -2.89 16.84
N VAL A 39 13.65 -1.91 15.99
CA VAL A 39 14.37 -0.63 15.93
C VAL A 39 14.21 0.12 17.25
N LEU A 40 13.01 0.21 17.81
CA LEU A 40 12.77 0.84 19.11
C LEU A 40 13.61 0.21 20.22
N ALA A 41 13.60 -1.12 20.32
CA ALA A 41 14.38 -1.85 21.33
C ALA A 41 15.89 -1.60 21.16
N LEU A 42 16.38 -1.55 19.92
CA LEU A 42 17.78 -1.33 19.58
C LEU A 42 18.28 0.08 19.93
N PHE A 43 17.44 1.10 19.75
CA PHE A 43 17.80 2.50 19.99
C PHE A 43 17.55 2.97 21.41
N LEU A 44 16.39 2.62 22.00
CA LEU A 44 15.98 3.13 23.31
C LEU A 44 16.65 2.34 24.46
N GLY A 45 16.87 1.03 24.29
CA GLY A 45 17.57 0.19 25.27
C GLY A 45 16.88 0.01 26.62
N ASP A 46 15.65 0.54 26.79
CA ASP A 46 14.82 0.36 27.97
C ASP A 46 13.45 -0.20 27.58
N TRP A 47 13.08 -1.32 28.21
CA TRP A 47 11.84 -2.01 27.86
C TRP A 47 10.59 -1.21 28.17
N ARG A 48 10.63 -0.28 29.15
CA ARG A 48 9.44 0.53 29.51
C ARG A 48 9.19 1.60 28.47
N THR A 49 10.25 2.28 28.02
CA THR A 49 10.13 3.28 26.96
C THR A 49 9.69 2.63 25.65
N THR A 50 10.28 1.48 25.30
CA THR A 50 9.82 0.67 24.17
C THR A 50 8.36 0.25 24.34
N LEU A 51 7.94 -0.21 25.52
CA LEU A 51 6.55 -0.63 25.75
C LEU A 51 5.56 0.54 25.56
N ILE A 52 5.87 1.74 26.06
CA ILE A 52 5.01 2.91 25.88
C ILE A 52 4.81 3.22 24.39
N SER A 53 5.91 3.30 23.63
CA SER A 53 5.85 3.54 22.19
C SER A 53 5.13 2.41 21.43
N VAL A 54 5.35 1.15 21.81
CA VAL A 54 4.70 -0.01 21.18
C VAL A 54 3.19 -0.03 21.44
N VAL A 55 2.72 0.36 22.63
CA VAL A 55 1.29 0.42 22.96
C VAL A 55 0.56 1.53 22.20
N ALA A 56 1.26 2.62 21.86
CA ALA A 56 0.68 3.70 21.07
C ALA A 56 0.25 3.22 19.67
N ILE A 57 1.02 2.32 19.06
CA ILE A 57 0.77 1.81 17.70
C ILE A 57 -0.62 1.17 17.54
N PRO A 58 -0.96 0.06 18.25
CA PRO A 58 -2.24 -0.62 18.05
C PRO A 58 -3.40 0.28 18.48
N LEU A 59 -3.22 1.16 19.45
CA LEU A 59 -4.29 2.05 19.90
C LEU A 59 -4.63 3.09 18.84
N SER A 60 -3.64 3.76 18.27
CA SER A 60 -3.84 4.76 17.20
C SER A 60 -4.49 4.13 15.97
N LEU A 61 -4.02 2.95 15.55
CA LEU A 61 -4.60 2.22 14.43
C LEU A 61 -6.03 1.73 14.74
N ALA A 62 -6.31 1.27 15.95
CA ALA A 62 -7.66 0.87 16.37
C ALA A 62 -8.63 2.05 16.35
N VAL A 63 -8.22 3.21 16.87
CA VAL A 63 -9.03 4.44 16.82
C VAL A 63 -9.28 4.87 15.37
N ALA A 64 -8.27 4.81 14.50
CA ALA A 64 -8.43 5.10 13.08
C ALA A 64 -9.44 4.17 12.39
N LEU A 65 -9.35 2.86 12.65
CA LEU A 65 -10.29 1.85 12.15
C LEU A 65 -11.72 2.09 12.66
N LEU A 66 -11.88 2.48 13.93
CA LEU A 66 -13.18 2.83 14.50
C LEU A 66 -13.78 4.07 13.82
N LEU A 67 -12.97 5.09 13.53
CA LEU A 67 -13.39 6.28 12.81
C LEU A 67 -13.79 5.97 11.36
N LEU A 68 -13.03 5.10 10.67
CA LEU A 68 -13.38 4.62 9.33
C LEU A 68 -14.71 3.87 9.34
N ARG A 69 -14.88 2.94 10.29
CA ARG A 69 -16.14 2.19 10.46
C ARG A 69 -17.32 3.11 10.77
N TRP A 70 -17.13 4.11 11.61
CA TRP A 70 -18.16 5.10 11.95
C TRP A 70 -18.59 5.93 10.73
N ARG A 71 -17.66 6.20 9.81
CA ARG A 71 -17.95 6.86 8.52
C ARG A 71 -18.58 5.94 7.47
N GLY A 72 -18.71 4.65 7.75
CA GLY A 72 -19.24 3.66 6.80
C GLY A 72 -18.23 3.22 5.73
N GLU A 73 -16.94 3.49 5.93
CA GLU A 73 -15.89 3.05 5.00
C GLU A 73 -15.66 1.54 5.13
N THR A 74 -15.46 0.88 3.99
CA THR A 74 -15.15 -0.55 3.93
C THR A 74 -13.64 -0.78 3.93
N ILE A 75 -13.16 -1.83 4.58
CA ILE A 75 -11.72 -2.16 4.56
C ILE A 75 -11.37 -2.70 3.17
N ASN A 76 -10.55 -1.94 2.45
CA ASN A 76 -9.99 -2.32 1.16
C ASN A 76 -8.46 -2.21 1.19
N THR A 77 -7.83 -2.64 0.11
CA THR A 77 -6.37 -2.67 -0.03
C THR A 77 -5.73 -1.29 0.09
N MET A 78 -6.37 -0.24 -0.41
CA MET A 78 -5.88 1.14 -0.34
C MET A 78 -5.95 1.71 1.09
N ILE A 79 -6.99 1.39 1.84
CA ILE A 79 -7.11 1.75 3.27
C ILE A 79 -6.04 1.04 4.10
N LEU A 80 -5.86 -0.27 3.90
CA LEU A 80 -4.80 -1.02 4.58
C LEU A 80 -3.42 -0.45 4.24
N ALA A 81 -3.17 -0.11 2.98
CA ALA A 81 -1.93 0.54 2.56
C ALA A 81 -1.70 1.87 3.29
N GLY A 82 -2.73 2.73 3.40
CA GLY A 82 -2.62 3.99 4.14
C GLY A 82 -2.31 3.80 5.63
N LEU A 83 -2.91 2.80 6.28
CA LEU A 83 -2.58 2.43 7.67
C LEU A 83 -1.15 1.90 7.82
N ILE A 84 -0.66 1.11 6.86
CA ILE A 84 0.72 0.59 6.85
C ILE A 84 1.73 1.73 6.67
N ILE A 85 1.45 2.69 5.78
CA ILE A 85 2.33 3.86 5.60
C ILE A 85 2.33 4.72 6.87
N ALA A 86 1.17 4.90 7.51
CA ALA A 86 1.06 5.65 8.76
C ALA A 86 1.82 5.00 9.92
N LEU A 87 2.05 3.68 9.90
CA LEU A 87 2.70 2.94 10.97
C LEU A 87 4.02 3.58 11.43
N GLY A 88 4.87 4.02 10.50
CA GLY A 88 6.16 4.62 10.83
C GLY A 88 6.02 5.99 11.53
N GLU A 89 4.97 6.73 11.19
CA GLU A 89 4.71 8.07 11.74
C GLU A 89 4.01 8.02 13.09
N VAL A 90 3.05 7.09 13.26
CA VAL A 90 2.30 6.91 14.52
C VAL A 90 3.24 6.68 15.72
N VAL A 91 4.39 6.05 15.47
CA VAL A 91 5.36 5.73 16.52
C VAL A 91 6.20 6.95 16.89
N ASP A 92 6.45 7.84 15.94
CA ASP A 92 7.37 8.98 16.11
C ASP A 92 6.89 9.94 17.21
N ASP A 93 5.59 10.28 17.19
CA ASP A 93 4.98 11.13 18.23
C ASP A 93 5.24 10.60 19.65
N ALA A 94 5.06 9.28 19.83
CA ALA A 94 5.27 8.63 21.11
C ALA A 94 6.76 8.58 21.47
N ILE A 95 7.67 8.35 20.52
CA ILE A 95 9.12 8.34 20.76
C ILE A 95 9.59 9.72 21.23
N ILE A 96 9.20 10.78 20.51
CA ILE A 96 9.66 12.15 20.80
C ILE A 96 9.26 12.56 22.22
N ASP A 97 8.01 12.30 22.62
CA ASP A 97 7.53 12.65 23.97
C ASP A 97 8.21 11.78 25.05
N VAL A 98 8.29 10.46 24.85
CA VAL A 98 8.94 9.54 25.81
C VAL A 98 10.41 9.89 26.02
N GLU A 99 11.16 10.17 24.95
CA GLU A 99 12.57 10.55 25.02
C GLU A 99 12.75 11.92 25.70
N ASN A 100 11.89 12.90 25.42
CA ASN A 100 11.95 14.19 26.10
C ASN A 100 11.65 14.05 27.59
N VAL A 101 10.60 13.33 27.96
CA VAL A 101 10.25 13.06 29.35
C VAL A 101 11.39 12.34 30.07
N LEU A 102 11.97 11.30 29.47
CA LEU A 102 13.09 10.57 30.04
C LEU A 102 14.31 11.48 30.24
N ARG A 103 14.64 12.31 29.25
CA ARG A 103 15.73 13.29 29.33
C ARG A 103 15.51 14.29 30.46
N ARG A 104 14.30 14.83 30.60
CA ARG A 104 13.95 15.78 31.67
C ARG A 104 13.94 15.12 33.05
N LEU A 105 13.49 13.87 33.17
CA LEU A 105 13.60 13.08 34.41
C LEU A 105 15.05 12.82 34.82
N ARG A 106 15.94 12.50 33.86
CA ARG A 106 17.40 12.37 34.10
C ARG A 106 18.01 13.66 34.62
N GLN A 107 17.67 14.79 34.00
CA GLN A 107 18.15 16.11 34.43
C GLN A 107 17.64 16.47 35.83
N ASN A 108 16.37 16.21 36.12
CA ASN A 108 15.77 16.47 37.44
C ASN A 108 16.40 15.61 38.55
N ALA A 109 16.80 14.38 38.24
CA ALA A 109 17.48 13.49 39.17
C ALA A 109 18.89 13.96 39.56
N ALA A 110 19.55 14.76 38.71
CA ALA A 110 20.86 15.34 38.97
C ALA A 110 20.80 16.65 39.77
N LEU A 111 19.60 17.18 40.04
CA LEU A 111 19.42 18.40 40.83
C LEU A 111 19.56 18.10 42.33
N ALA A 112 20.10 19.07 43.08
CA ALA A 112 20.20 18.99 44.54
C ALA A 112 18.83 18.89 45.24
N GLN A 113 17.78 19.47 44.62
CA GLN A 113 16.39 19.37 45.06
C GLN A 113 15.50 18.97 43.87
N PRO A 114 15.23 17.66 43.68
CA PRO A 114 14.40 17.18 42.60
C PRO A 114 12.96 17.69 42.70
N ARG A 115 12.39 18.16 41.59
CA ARG A 115 10.96 18.50 41.49
C ARG A 115 10.09 17.23 41.49
N SER A 116 8.79 17.41 41.75
CA SER A 116 7.83 16.31 41.69
C SER A 116 7.78 15.69 40.29
N ARG A 117 7.64 14.35 40.21
CA ARG A 117 7.60 13.61 38.93
C ARG A 117 6.50 14.13 38.02
N PHE A 118 5.32 14.41 38.57
CA PHE A 118 4.20 14.98 37.82
C PHE A 118 4.56 16.30 37.14
N ALA A 119 5.19 17.24 37.87
CA ALA A 119 5.56 18.54 37.31
C ALA A 119 6.62 18.41 36.19
N VAL A 120 7.55 17.46 36.32
CA VAL A 120 8.58 17.22 35.30
C VAL A 120 7.98 16.60 34.05
N VAL A 121 7.13 15.58 34.19
CA VAL A 121 6.47 14.93 33.04
C VAL A 121 5.57 15.93 32.33
N LEU A 122 4.72 16.66 33.07
CA LEU A 122 3.83 17.67 32.48
C LEU A 122 4.62 18.75 31.74
N GLY A 123 5.68 19.30 32.37
CA GLY A 123 6.52 20.31 31.75
C GLY A 123 7.24 19.80 30.49
N ALA A 124 7.74 18.56 30.52
CA ALA A 124 8.40 17.94 29.38
C ALA A 124 7.41 17.70 28.22
N SER A 125 6.21 17.20 28.48
CA SER A 125 5.22 16.99 27.43
C SER A 125 4.70 18.31 26.85
N LEU A 126 4.57 19.37 27.67
CA LEU A 126 4.18 20.70 27.18
C LEU A 126 5.27 21.34 26.31
N GLU A 127 6.55 21.06 26.56
CA GLU A 127 7.68 21.60 25.78
C GLU A 127 7.64 21.15 24.31
N VAL A 128 7.29 19.88 24.06
CA VAL A 128 7.28 19.30 22.70
C VAL A 128 5.89 19.35 22.04
N ARG A 129 4.83 19.61 22.82
CA ARG A 129 3.44 19.57 22.36
C ARG A 129 3.19 20.41 21.10
N SER A 130 3.65 21.65 21.07
CA SER A 130 3.42 22.54 19.92
C SER A 130 4.08 22.01 18.66
N ALA A 131 5.32 21.54 18.77
CA ALA A 131 6.07 20.97 17.65
C ALA A 131 5.36 19.74 17.05
N VAL A 132 4.91 18.82 17.90
CA VAL A 132 4.19 17.61 17.47
C VAL A 132 2.85 17.98 16.81
N VAL A 133 2.05 18.87 17.42
CA VAL A 133 0.79 19.32 16.82
C VAL A 133 1.01 19.99 15.45
N TYR A 134 1.99 20.89 15.34
CA TYR A 134 2.29 21.53 14.06
C TYR A 134 2.78 20.54 13.02
N ALA A 135 3.63 19.58 13.40
CA ALA A 135 4.12 18.53 12.50
C ALA A 135 2.94 17.69 11.97
N SER A 136 2.06 17.18 12.84
CA SER A 136 0.90 16.40 12.43
C SER A 136 -0.04 17.20 11.51
N VAL A 137 -0.29 18.48 11.82
CA VAL A 137 -1.12 19.35 10.96
C VAL A 137 -0.49 19.55 9.59
N ILE A 138 0.82 19.77 9.52
CA ILE A 138 1.54 19.89 8.24
C ILE A 138 1.38 18.62 7.41
N ILE A 139 1.50 17.44 8.04
CA ILE A 139 1.37 16.17 7.33
C ILE A 139 -0.05 15.98 6.80
N VAL A 140 -1.07 16.30 7.59
CA VAL A 140 -2.47 16.30 7.12
C VAL A 140 -2.67 17.26 5.93
N LEU A 141 -2.07 18.45 5.98
CA LEU A 141 -2.15 19.43 4.89
C LEU A 141 -1.45 18.95 3.61
N VAL A 142 -0.35 18.22 3.71
CA VAL A 142 0.37 17.64 2.56
C VAL A 142 -0.49 16.62 1.81
N PHE A 143 -1.38 15.90 2.51
CA PHE A 143 -2.30 14.94 1.90
C PHE A 143 -3.62 15.55 1.43
N LEU A 144 -3.94 16.79 1.83
CA LEU A 144 -5.18 17.46 1.43
C LEU A 144 -5.36 17.56 -0.10
N PRO A 145 -4.33 17.85 -0.92
CA PRO A 145 -4.43 17.86 -2.38
C PRO A 145 -5.02 16.59 -3.00
N VAL A 146 -4.82 15.42 -2.36
CA VAL A 146 -5.30 14.12 -2.87
C VAL A 146 -6.82 14.08 -3.00
N PHE A 147 -7.55 14.80 -2.14
CA PHE A 147 -9.02 14.85 -2.19
C PHE A 147 -9.57 15.60 -3.42
N PHE A 148 -8.73 16.41 -4.07
CA PHE A 148 -9.09 17.11 -5.29
C PHE A 148 -8.77 16.33 -6.56
N LEU A 149 -8.15 15.14 -6.46
CA LEU A 149 -7.88 14.29 -7.62
C LEU A 149 -9.22 13.81 -8.24
N PRO A 150 -9.44 14.08 -9.55
CA PRO A 150 -10.61 13.59 -10.27
C PRO A 150 -10.39 12.16 -10.78
N GLY A 151 -11.47 11.56 -11.28
CA GLY A 151 -11.44 10.30 -12.02
C GLY A 151 -10.88 9.12 -11.23
N LEU A 152 -10.25 8.19 -11.96
CA LEU A 152 -9.75 6.92 -11.43
C LEU A 152 -8.72 7.12 -10.30
N ALA A 153 -7.77 8.05 -10.50
CA ALA A 153 -6.74 8.34 -9.49
C ALA A 153 -7.38 8.76 -8.15
N GLY A 154 -8.41 9.62 -8.19
CA GLY A 154 -9.15 10.01 -7.00
C GLY A 154 -9.79 8.82 -6.27
N THR A 155 -10.39 7.88 -7.00
CA THR A 155 -11.04 6.69 -6.42
C THR A 155 -10.06 5.79 -5.67
N PHE A 156 -8.82 5.65 -6.14
CA PHE A 156 -7.79 4.84 -5.47
C PHE A 156 -7.11 5.59 -4.32
N PHE A 157 -6.71 6.85 -4.53
CA PHE A 157 -5.87 7.57 -3.57
C PHE A 157 -6.65 8.24 -2.43
N LYS A 158 -7.94 8.58 -2.61
CA LYS A 158 -8.74 9.20 -1.54
C LYS A 158 -8.93 8.28 -0.33
N PRO A 159 -9.30 6.99 -0.47
CA PRO A 159 -9.40 6.07 0.67
C PRO A 159 -8.05 5.89 1.38
N LEU A 160 -6.95 5.80 0.62
CA LEU A 160 -5.59 5.73 1.17
C LEU A 160 -5.29 6.96 2.02
N ALA A 161 -5.45 8.16 1.47
CA ALA A 161 -5.21 9.41 2.17
C ALA A 161 -6.11 9.58 3.41
N LEU A 162 -7.38 9.20 3.31
CA LEU A 162 -8.32 9.24 4.44
C LEU A 162 -7.86 8.36 5.59
N SER A 163 -7.51 7.10 5.32
CA SER A 163 -7.04 6.18 6.35
C SER A 163 -5.75 6.65 7.02
N TYR A 164 -4.81 7.20 6.24
CA TYR A 164 -3.56 7.76 6.72
C TYR A 164 -3.78 8.99 7.63
N ILE A 165 -4.59 9.96 7.18
CA ILE A 165 -4.92 11.16 7.98
C ILE A 165 -5.62 10.78 9.29
N LEU A 166 -6.55 9.81 9.26
CA LEU A 166 -7.23 9.35 10.46
C LEU A 166 -6.27 8.65 11.43
N ALA A 167 -5.31 7.86 10.93
CA ALA A 167 -4.28 7.23 11.74
C ALA A 167 -3.37 8.24 12.44
N ILE A 168 -2.93 9.28 11.74
CA ILE A 168 -2.10 10.35 12.32
C ILE A 168 -2.89 11.19 13.30
N SER A 169 -4.14 11.53 12.97
CA SER A 169 -5.00 12.29 13.88
C SER A 169 -5.27 11.51 15.17
N ALA A 170 -5.49 10.20 15.06
CA ALA A 170 -5.60 9.30 16.20
C ALA A 170 -4.28 9.24 16.99
N SER A 171 -3.13 9.13 16.31
CA SER A 171 -1.80 9.16 16.93
C SER A 171 -1.55 10.42 17.74
N LEU A 172 -1.87 11.59 17.17
CA LEU A 172 -1.76 12.85 17.88
C LEU A 172 -2.61 12.83 19.16
N GLY A 173 -3.84 12.34 19.08
CA GLY A 173 -4.71 12.15 20.25
C GLY A 173 -4.08 11.27 21.33
N VAL A 174 -3.52 10.12 20.93
CA VAL A 174 -2.83 9.17 21.81
C VAL A 174 -1.57 9.80 22.42
N ALA A 175 -0.76 10.49 21.61
CA ALA A 175 0.46 11.16 22.02
C ALA A 175 0.22 12.31 23.00
N LEU A 176 -0.88 13.06 22.86
CA LEU A 176 -1.19 14.17 23.76
C LEU A 176 -1.83 13.74 25.09
N THR A 177 -2.38 12.52 25.16
CA THR A 177 -3.17 12.07 26.30
C THR A 177 -2.56 10.84 26.97
N LEU A 178 -2.53 9.71 26.28
CA LEU A 178 -2.10 8.44 26.82
C LEU A 178 -0.58 8.38 27.04
N THR A 179 0.22 8.88 26.10
CA THR A 179 1.68 8.81 26.20
C THR A 179 2.22 9.49 27.47
N PRO A 180 1.85 10.75 27.81
CA PRO A 180 2.23 11.38 29.06
C PRO A 180 1.74 10.61 30.31
N ALA A 181 0.53 10.04 30.24
CA ALA A 181 -0.03 9.26 31.34
C ALA A 181 0.77 7.97 31.58
N LEU A 182 1.11 7.24 30.52
CA LEU A 182 1.94 6.04 30.61
C LEU A 182 3.37 6.37 31.06
N CYS A 183 3.94 7.50 30.61
CA CYS A 183 5.21 7.99 31.08
C CYS A 183 5.22 8.22 32.60
N LEU A 184 4.16 8.85 33.14
CA LEU A 184 4.03 9.09 34.58
C LEU A 184 3.94 7.78 35.38
N LEU A 185 3.21 6.78 34.87
CA LEU A 185 2.99 5.50 35.52
C LEU A 185 4.24 4.60 35.47
N LEU A 186 4.92 4.53 34.33
CA LEU A 186 5.95 3.52 34.06
C LEU A 186 7.39 4.05 34.20
N LEU A 187 7.67 5.33 33.93
CA LEU A 187 9.03 5.85 33.95
C LEU A 187 9.43 6.35 35.34
N ASP A 188 10.57 5.88 35.83
CA ASP A 188 11.13 6.26 37.14
C ASP A 188 12.59 6.74 37.03
N VAL A 189 13.06 7.45 38.05
CA VAL A 189 14.45 7.97 38.13
C VAL A 189 15.47 6.81 38.09
N ARG A 190 15.13 5.65 38.67
CA ARG A 190 15.99 4.45 38.64
C ARG A 190 16.12 3.86 37.23
N THR A 191 15.10 3.97 36.40
CA THR A 191 15.16 3.56 34.97
C THR A 191 15.95 4.54 34.11
N ALA A 192 16.12 5.77 34.58
CA ALA A 192 16.87 6.82 33.89
C ALA A 192 18.40 6.59 33.89
N GLY A 193 18.93 5.72 34.77
CA GLY A 193 20.36 5.42 34.89
C GLY A 193 20.93 4.39 33.90
N ARG A 194 20.12 3.80 33.01
CA ARG A 194 20.61 2.80 32.06
C ARG A 194 21.46 3.43 30.94
N ARG A 195 22.61 2.80 30.68
CA ARG A 195 23.61 3.17 29.66
C ARG A 195 22.95 3.29 28.28
N GLU A 196 23.28 4.36 27.57
CA GLU A 196 23.02 4.46 26.12
C GLU A 196 23.46 3.18 25.41
N MET A 197 22.62 2.70 24.49
CA MET A 197 22.92 1.55 23.64
C MET A 197 24.22 1.78 22.87
N TRP A 198 25.00 0.72 22.69
CA TRP A 198 26.29 0.77 21.98
C TRP A 198 26.16 1.34 20.57
N LEU A 199 25.06 1.02 19.88
CA LEU A 199 24.77 1.53 18.55
C LEU A 199 24.57 3.05 18.57
N THR A 200 23.72 3.55 19.46
CA THR A 200 23.46 5.00 19.64
C THR A 200 24.76 5.74 19.95
N ARG A 201 25.62 5.19 20.81
CA ARG A 201 26.92 5.77 21.12
C ARG A 201 27.83 5.84 19.90
N ARG A 202 27.94 4.75 19.12
CA ARG A 202 28.75 4.72 17.89
C ARG A 202 28.26 5.73 16.86
N LEU A 203 26.95 5.80 16.63
CA LEU A 203 26.35 6.77 15.71
C LEU A 203 26.63 8.21 16.14
N LYS A 204 26.47 8.55 17.43
CA LYS A 204 26.81 9.87 17.96
C LYS A 204 28.29 10.21 17.78
N THR A 205 29.20 9.27 18.04
CA THR A 205 30.65 9.51 17.83
C THR A 205 31.00 9.72 16.36
N SER A 206 30.37 8.97 15.45
CA SER A 206 30.56 9.15 14.01
C SER A 206 30.01 10.50 13.57
N TYR A 207 28.78 10.83 13.94
CA TYR A 207 28.15 12.12 13.65
C TYR A 207 29.01 13.30 14.14
N GLY A 208 29.48 13.24 15.39
CA GLY A 208 30.36 14.27 15.97
C GLY A 208 31.72 14.39 15.28
N ARG A 209 32.19 13.36 14.58
CA ARG A 209 33.42 13.41 13.78
C ARG A 209 33.22 14.15 12.46
N TRP A 210 32.06 13.99 11.82
CA TRP A 210 31.77 14.56 10.50
C TRP A 210 31.17 15.97 10.58
N LEU A 211 30.33 16.24 11.59
CA LEU A 211 29.62 17.51 11.73
C LEU A 211 30.55 18.74 11.67
N PRO A 212 31.73 18.78 12.33
CA PRO A 212 32.62 19.93 12.26
C PRO A 212 33.15 20.20 10.85
N ALA A 213 33.36 19.17 10.04
CA ALA A 213 33.85 19.32 8.67
C ALA A 213 32.82 20.03 7.78
N PHE A 214 31.55 19.66 7.89
CA PHE A 214 30.44 20.31 7.19
C PHE A 214 30.15 21.71 7.74
N ALA A 215 30.15 21.88 9.06
CA ALA A 215 29.88 23.16 9.71
C ALA A 215 30.95 24.23 9.41
N ARG A 216 32.21 23.83 9.20
CA ARG A 216 33.32 24.75 8.86
C ARG A 216 33.24 25.31 7.44
N ARG A 217 32.52 24.66 6.51
CA ARG A 217 32.41 25.07 5.11
C ARG A 217 30.97 24.92 4.59
N PRO A 218 30.03 25.74 5.06
CA PRO A 218 28.62 25.61 4.70
C PRO A 218 28.38 25.75 3.19
N GLY A 219 29.11 26.63 2.49
CA GLY A 219 28.99 26.79 1.04
C GLY A 219 29.38 25.53 0.26
N ALA A 220 30.47 24.86 0.66
CA ALA A 220 30.87 23.60 0.05
C ALA A 220 29.85 22.49 0.34
N ALA A 221 29.31 22.44 1.56
CA ALA A 221 28.27 21.49 1.94
C ALA A 221 27.00 21.66 1.08
N VAL A 222 26.51 22.89 0.95
CA VAL A 222 25.35 23.22 0.11
C VAL A 222 25.63 22.87 -1.36
N PHE A 223 26.81 23.21 -1.88
CA PHE A 223 27.19 22.86 -3.24
C PHE A 223 27.22 21.34 -3.46
N THR A 224 27.80 20.57 -2.53
CA THR A 224 27.82 19.10 -2.65
C THR A 224 26.42 18.50 -2.63
N LEU A 225 25.53 19.03 -1.78
CA LEU A 225 24.15 18.58 -1.71
C LEU A 225 23.39 18.91 -3.00
N ALA A 226 23.51 20.15 -3.48
CA ALA A 226 22.88 20.60 -4.72
C ALA A 226 23.41 19.80 -5.92
N ALA A 227 24.72 19.58 -6.02
CA ALA A 227 25.31 18.76 -7.07
C ALA A 227 24.80 17.31 -7.04
N ALA A 228 24.67 16.72 -5.84
CA ALA A 228 24.14 15.37 -5.68
C ALA A 228 22.65 15.28 -6.07
N PHE A 229 21.82 16.25 -5.66
CA PHE A 229 20.41 16.33 -6.05
C PHE A 229 20.25 16.58 -7.56
N SER A 230 21.04 17.46 -8.15
CA SER A 230 21.01 17.72 -9.60
C SER A 230 21.46 16.50 -10.40
N LEU A 231 22.52 15.80 -9.95
CA LEU A 231 23.00 14.59 -10.62
C LEU A 231 21.97 13.47 -10.53
N THR A 232 21.34 13.28 -9.37
CA THR A 232 20.27 12.28 -9.21
C THR A 232 19.07 12.64 -10.07
N ALA A 233 18.59 13.88 -10.07
CA ALA A 233 17.52 14.33 -10.95
C ALA A 233 17.85 14.12 -12.44
N TRP A 234 19.08 14.42 -12.86
CA TRP A 234 19.56 14.21 -14.22
C TRP A 234 19.55 12.72 -14.61
N VAL A 235 20.04 11.84 -13.75
CA VAL A 235 20.01 10.38 -13.98
C VAL A 235 18.57 9.85 -14.06
N TRP A 236 17.67 10.36 -13.20
CA TRP A 236 16.29 9.92 -13.15
C TRP A 236 15.47 10.37 -14.36
N HIS A 237 15.74 11.56 -14.90
CA HIS A 237 15.07 12.08 -16.09
C HIS A 237 15.18 11.12 -17.30
N TYR A 238 16.31 10.43 -17.46
CA TYR A 238 16.50 9.48 -18.57
C TYR A 238 16.05 8.05 -18.28
N ARG A 239 15.67 7.72 -17.04
CA ARG A 239 15.40 6.33 -16.63
C ARG A 239 13.97 6.06 -16.17
N LEU A 240 13.19 7.07 -15.80
CA LEU A 240 11.79 6.86 -15.44
C LEU A 240 10.88 6.86 -16.67
N GLY A 241 10.14 5.77 -16.84
CA GLY A 241 8.93 5.79 -17.65
C GLY A 241 7.76 6.43 -16.88
N GLU A 242 6.73 6.81 -17.62
CA GLU A 242 5.46 7.27 -17.06
C GLU A 242 4.41 6.17 -17.21
N GLU A 243 3.86 5.70 -16.10
CA GLU A 243 2.72 4.78 -16.08
C GLU A 243 1.60 5.40 -15.24
N PHE A 244 0.36 5.31 -15.73
CA PHE A 244 -0.80 5.90 -15.04
C PHE A 244 -1.11 5.19 -13.71
N LEU A 245 -1.01 3.86 -13.67
CA LEU A 245 -1.15 3.03 -12.48
C LEU A 245 -0.22 1.81 -12.59
N PRO A 246 0.31 1.31 -11.46
CA PRO A 246 1.11 0.10 -11.45
C PRO A 246 0.27 -1.11 -11.90
N ASN A 247 0.89 -2.05 -12.61
CA ASN A 247 0.23 -3.29 -13.00
C ASN A 247 0.00 -4.19 -11.78
N PHE A 248 -1.26 -4.40 -11.42
CA PHE A 248 -1.65 -5.36 -10.39
C PHE A 248 -1.37 -6.78 -10.87
N LYS A 249 -0.68 -7.58 -10.05
CA LYS A 249 -0.35 -8.98 -10.36
C LYS A 249 -1.52 -9.91 -10.02
N GLU A 250 -2.65 -9.72 -10.67
CA GLU A 250 -3.82 -10.62 -10.55
C GLU A 250 -3.52 -11.96 -11.22
N ARG A 251 -3.99 -13.07 -10.63
CA ARG A 251 -3.77 -14.42 -11.19
C ARG A 251 -4.96 -14.95 -12.00
N ASP A 252 -6.01 -14.16 -12.10
CA ASP A 252 -7.19 -14.44 -12.91
C ASP A 252 -7.20 -13.46 -14.09
N PHE A 253 -7.23 -14.02 -15.29
CA PHE A 253 -7.16 -13.28 -16.54
C PHE A 253 -8.43 -13.51 -17.35
N LEU A 254 -8.79 -12.46 -18.06
CA LEU A 254 -9.83 -12.43 -19.05
C LEU A 254 -9.18 -12.22 -20.41
N MET A 255 -9.53 -13.08 -21.34
CA MET A 255 -9.09 -13.01 -22.73
C MET A 255 -10.33 -12.86 -23.58
N HIS A 256 -10.43 -11.74 -24.30
CA HIS A 256 -11.46 -11.57 -25.30
C HIS A 256 -11.00 -12.15 -26.63
N TRP A 257 -11.92 -12.82 -27.29
CA TRP A 257 -11.77 -13.31 -28.64
C TRP A 257 -12.91 -12.80 -29.48
N LEU A 258 -12.57 -11.89 -30.39
CA LEU A 258 -13.52 -11.38 -31.35
C LEU A 258 -13.18 -11.97 -32.73
N GLU A 259 -14.06 -12.82 -33.20
CA GLU A 259 -14.01 -13.45 -34.50
C GLU A 259 -14.55 -12.50 -35.59
N LYS A 260 -14.60 -12.97 -36.83
CA LYS A 260 -15.22 -12.17 -37.90
C LYS A 260 -16.73 -12.06 -37.63
N PRO A 261 -17.35 -10.90 -37.95
CA PRO A 261 -18.80 -10.76 -37.86
C PRO A 261 -19.52 -11.86 -38.64
N ASN A 262 -20.63 -12.36 -38.10
CA ASN A 262 -21.42 -13.49 -38.63
C ASN A 262 -20.75 -14.86 -38.54
N THR A 263 -19.72 -15.04 -37.70
CA THR A 263 -19.22 -16.39 -37.40
C THR A 263 -20.28 -17.18 -36.61
N SER A 264 -20.47 -18.46 -36.95
CA SER A 264 -21.47 -19.30 -36.29
C SER A 264 -20.98 -19.79 -34.93
N VAL A 265 -21.90 -19.99 -33.98
CA VAL A 265 -21.59 -20.50 -32.63
C VAL A 265 -20.82 -21.83 -32.69
N GLU A 266 -21.12 -22.70 -33.66
CA GLU A 266 -20.40 -23.97 -33.84
C GLU A 266 -18.95 -23.77 -34.29
N ALA A 267 -18.68 -22.74 -35.09
CA ALA A 267 -17.33 -22.39 -35.50
C ALA A 267 -16.55 -21.80 -34.30
N SER A 268 -17.15 -20.85 -33.60
CA SER A 268 -16.58 -20.26 -32.38
C SER A 268 -16.29 -21.34 -31.34
N ARG A 269 -17.24 -22.26 -31.10
CA ARG A 269 -17.05 -23.38 -30.18
C ARG A 269 -15.85 -24.26 -30.52
N ARG A 270 -15.59 -24.53 -31.81
CA ARG A 270 -14.39 -25.30 -32.21
C ARG A 270 -13.11 -24.54 -31.90
N ALA A 271 -13.07 -23.24 -32.18
CA ALA A 271 -11.93 -22.39 -31.87
C ALA A 271 -11.72 -22.30 -30.35
N THR A 272 -12.77 -22.01 -29.57
CA THR A 272 -12.76 -21.94 -28.10
C THR A 272 -12.26 -23.24 -27.48
N GLN A 273 -12.73 -24.40 -27.95
CA GLN A 273 -12.30 -25.70 -27.42
C GLN A 273 -10.82 -25.97 -27.71
N ALA A 274 -10.32 -25.57 -28.89
CA ALA A 274 -8.90 -25.71 -29.21
C ALA A 274 -8.04 -24.84 -28.28
N ALA A 275 -8.38 -23.54 -28.13
CA ALA A 275 -7.65 -22.65 -27.23
C ALA A 275 -7.73 -23.07 -25.77
N ALA A 276 -8.90 -23.52 -25.30
CA ALA A 276 -9.07 -24.06 -23.95
C ALA A 276 -8.07 -25.19 -23.67
N GLN A 277 -7.94 -26.15 -24.60
CA GLN A 277 -6.99 -27.25 -24.45
C GLN A 277 -5.53 -26.80 -24.48
N ASP A 278 -5.18 -25.85 -25.34
CA ASP A 278 -3.82 -25.33 -25.42
C ASP A 278 -3.44 -24.53 -24.18
N LEU A 279 -4.35 -23.71 -23.66
CA LEU A 279 -4.18 -22.96 -22.41
C LEU A 279 -4.02 -23.89 -21.22
N LEU A 280 -4.80 -24.96 -21.12
CA LEU A 280 -4.66 -25.96 -20.06
C LEU A 280 -3.35 -26.76 -20.14
N ARG A 281 -2.69 -26.82 -21.31
CA ARG A 281 -1.36 -27.43 -21.45
C ARG A 281 -0.24 -26.53 -20.96
N VAL A 282 -0.48 -25.22 -20.77
CA VAL A 282 0.53 -24.29 -20.27
C VAL A 282 0.85 -24.62 -18.81
N PRO A 283 2.11 -24.97 -18.47
CA PRO A 283 2.48 -25.24 -17.09
C PRO A 283 2.25 -24.00 -16.22
N GLY A 284 1.44 -24.14 -15.18
CA GLY A 284 1.06 -23.06 -14.27
C GLY A 284 -0.38 -22.58 -14.43
N VAL A 285 -1.07 -22.93 -15.52
CA VAL A 285 -2.52 -22.72 -15.64
C VAL A 285 -3.25 -23.76 -14.80
N ARG A 286 -4.06 -23.31 -13.85
CA ARG A 286 -4.79 -24.17 -12.91
C ARG A 286 -6.14 -24.59 -13.46
N ASN A 287 -6.89 -23.64 -14.03
CA ASN A 287 -8.17 -23.90 -14.65
C ASN A 287 -8.45 -22.89 -15.77
N GLN A 288 -9.36 -23.27 -16.65
CA GLN A 288 -9.83 -22.45 -17.75
C GLN A 288 -11.35 -22.62 -17.88
N GLY A 289 -12.03 -21.51 -18.12
CA GLY A 289 -13.44 -21.45 -18.48
C GLY A 289 -13.61 -20.61 -19.74
N ALA A 290 -14.76 -20.73 -20.39
CA ALA A 290 -15.11 -19.83 -21.48
C ALA A 290 -16.61 -19.73 -21.63
N HIS A 291 -17.06 -18.60 -22.16
CA HIS A 291 -18.42 -18.44 -22.64
C HIS A 291 -18.41 -17.77 -24.01
N ILE A 292 -19.39 -18.14 -24.85
CA ILE A 292 -19.54 -17.63 -26.22
C ILE A 292 -20.81 -16.81 -26.27
N GLY A 293 -20.72 -15.61 -26.84
CA GLY A 293 -21.77 -14.62 -26.79
C GLY A 293 -22.06 -14.20 -25.36
N ARG A 294 -23.32 -14.19 -24.96
CA ARG A 294 -23.76 -13.65 -23.69
C ARG A 294 -24.71 -14.61 -22.97
N ALA A 295 -24.69 -14.55 -21.64
CA ALA A 295 -25.73 -15.16 -20.80
C ALA A 295 -27.06 -14.38 -20.88
N GLU A 296 -28.17 -14.99 -20.45
CA GLU A 296 -29.50 -14.35 -20.41
C GLU A 296 -29.53 -13.08 -19.55
N VAL A 297 -28.71 -13.03 -18.49
CA VAL A 297 -28.57 -11.90 -17.56
C VAL A 297 -27.14 -11.35 -17.59
N ALA A 298 -26.51 -11.35 -18.76
CA ALA A 298 -25.16 -10.79 -18.92
C ALA A 298 -25.17 -9.27 -18.80
N ASP A 299 -24.10 -8.75 -18.22
CA ASP A 299 -23.73 -7.33 -18.17
C ASP A 299 -23.18 -6.82 -19.52
N GLU A 300 -22.63 -7.72 -20.34
CA GLU A 300 -22.09 -7.39 -21.66
C GLU A 300 -23.07 -7.66 -22.82
N VAL A 301 -23.13 -6.73 -23.76
CA VAL A 301 -23.96 -6.82 -24.96
C VAL A 301 -23.10 -7.25 -26.15
N VAL A 302 -22.86 -8.55 -26.23
CA VAL A 302 -21.99 -9.16 -27.25
C VAL A 302 -22.72 -10.21 -28.10
N GLY A 303 -22.24 -10.38 -29.33
CA GLY A 303 -22.77 -11.32 -30.33
C GLY A 303 -22.12 -12.71 -30.26
N PRO A 304 -22.60 -13.67 -31.08
CA PRO A 304 -22.05 -15.04 -31.11
C PRO A 304 -20.59 -15.11 -31.60
N ASP A 305 -20.10 -14.05 -32.23
CA ASP A 305 -18.73 -13.85 -32.71
C ASP A 305 -17.74 -13.42 -31.60
N PHE A 306 -18.23 -13.18 -30.38
CA PHE A 306 -17.41 -12.87 -29.21
C PHE A 306 -17.32 -14.07 -28.28
N THR A 307 -16.12 -14.35 -27.78
CA THR A 307 -15.86 -15.36 -26.76
C THR A 307 -14.99 -14.74 -25.68
N GLU A 308 -15.38 -14.91 -24.42
CA GLU A 308 -14.51 -14.59 -23.30
C GLU A 308 -13.96 -15.88 -22.70
N LEU A 309 -12.64 -15.95 -22.55
CA LEU A 309 -11.94 -17.04 -21.88
C LEU A 309 -11.44 -16.57 -20.52
N TRP A 310 -11.74 -17.36 -19.50
CA TRP A 310 -11.31 -17.15 -18.13
C TRP A 310 -10.14 -18.07 -17.84
N ILE A 311 -9.03 -17.51 -17.36
CA ILE A 311 -7.80 -18.25 -17.12
C ILE A 311 -7.33 -17.98 -15.70
N SER A 312 -7.27 -19.01 -14.85
CA SER A 312 -6.68 -18.89 -13.51
C SER A 312 -5.30 -19.55 -13.46
N ILE A 313 -4.30 -18.80 -12.98
CA ILE A 313 -2.94 -19.26 -12.76
C ILE A 313 -2.77 -19.78 -11.32
N ASP A 314 -2.05 -20.89 -11.16
CA ASP A 314 -1.71 -21.44 -9.85
C ASP A 314 -0.93 -20.43 -9.00
N PRO A 315 -1.28 -20.17 -7.73
CA PRO A 315 -0.55 -19.25 -6.85
C PRO A 315 0.95 -19.52 -6.70
N LYS A 316 1.41 -20.76 -6.89
CA LYS A 316 2.81 -21.17 -6.76
C LYS A 316 3.56 -21.11 -8.09
N ALA A 317 2.87 -20.94 -9.20
CA ALA A 317 3.50 -20.79 -10.51
C ALA A 317 4.25 -19.45 -10.61
N ASP A 318 5.35 -19.47 -11.36
CA ASP A 318 6.08 -18.25 -11.68
C ASP A 318 5.23 -17.36 -12.60
N TYR A 319 4.91 -16.17 -12.08
CA TYR A 319 3.92 -15.27 -12.69
C TYR A 319 4.32 -14.82 -14.09
N GLU A 320 5.55 -14.30 -14.22
CA GLU A 320 6.03 -13.69 -15.48
C GLU A 320 6.18 -14.75 -16.58
N THR A 321 6.79 -15.91 -16.27
CA THR A 321 6.98 -16.95 -17.27
C THR A 321 5.66 -17.62 -17.67
N THR A 322 4.72 -17.78 -16.74
CA THR A 322 3.42 -18.38 -17.06
C THR A 322 2.61 -17.46 -17.95
N ILE A 323 2.56 -16.16 -17.65
CA ILE A 323 1.84 -15.18 -18.48
C ILE A 323 2.48 -15.05 -19.86
N ALA A 324 3.81 -15.02 -19.95
CA ALA A 324 4.48 -14.99 -21.25
C ALA A 324 4.10 -16.20 -22.13
N ARG A 325 3.94 -17.38 -21.52
CA ARG A 325 3.48 -18.59 -22.24
C ARG A 325 2.01 -18.53 -22.61
N VAL A 326 1.15 -18.07 -21.71
CA VAL A 326 -0.28 -17.85 -21.99
C VAL A 326 -0.42 -16.86 -23.15
N GLN A 327 0.26 -15.72 -23.08
CA GLN A 327 0.29 -14.71 -24.13
C GLN A 327 0.77 -15.30 -25.47
N ALA A 328 1.80 -16.13 -25.47
CA ALA A 328 2.26 -16.80 -26.69
C ALA A 328 1.21 -17.76 -27.29
N VAL A 329 0.44 -18.47 -26.46
CA VAL A 329 -0.68 -19.31 -26.92
C VAL A 329 -1.79 -18.44 -27.51
N VAL A 330 -2.20 -17.38 -26.81
CA VAL A 330 -3.16 -16.39 -27.31
C VAL A 330 -2.71 -15.84 -28.66
N ASP A 331 -1.43 -15.49 -28.77
CA ASP A 331 -0.88 -14.90 -29.97
C ASP A 331 -0.74 -15.86 -31.17
N GLY A 332 -0.84 -17.17 -30.91
CA GLY A 332 -0.75 -18.21 -31.94
C GLY A 332 -1.96 -18.33 -32.85
N TYR A 333 -3.11 -17.71 -32.53
CA TYR A 333 -4.37 -17.90 -33.25
C TYR A 333 -4.67 -16.77 -34.25
N PRO A 334 -4.39 -16.94 -35.56
CA PRO A 334 -4.50 -15.86 -36.54
C PRO A 334 -5.94 -15.51 -36.89
N GLY A 335 -6.16 -14.27 -37.35
CA GLY A 335 -7.45 -13.81 -37.88
C GLY A 335 -8.48 -13.42 -36.82
N LEU A 336 -8.06 -13.28 -35.58
CA LEU A 336 -8.89 -12.93 -34.42
C LEU A 336 -8.35 -11.64 -33.77
N ILE A 337 -9.26 -10.77 -33.32
CA ILE A 337 -8.88 -9.70 -32.40
C ILE A 337 -8.85 -10.31 -31.00
N ARG A 338 -7.76 -10.06 -30.28
CA ARG A 338 -7.47 -10.70 -29.00
C ARG A 338 -6.76 -9.76 -28.05
N ASP A 339 -7.05 -9.93 -26.78
CA ASP A 339 -6.31 -9.32 -25.69
C ASP A 339 -6.15 -10.31 -24.54
N LEU A 340 -5.26 -9.95 -23.61
CA LEU A 340 -5.09 -10.65 -22.34
C LEU A 340 -5.07 -9.58 -21.26
N LEU A 341 -6.15 -9.50 -20.50
CA LEU A 341 -6.35 -8.51 -19.46
C LEU A 341 -6.55 -9.21 -18.12
N THR A 342 -6.31 -8.48 -17.04
CA THR A 342 -6.76 -8.90 -15.71
C THR A 342 -8.16 -8.36 -15.49
N PHE A 343 -8.93 -9.00 -14.61
CA PHE A 343 -10.32 -8.62 -14.34
C PHE A 343 -10.47 -7.13 -13.98
N LEU A 344 -9.66 -6.62 -13.04
CA LEU A 344 -9.77 -5.21 -12.67
C LEU A 344 -9.41 -4.28 -13.83
N ARG A 345 -8.40 -4.65 -14.63
CA ARG A 345 -7.93 -3.81 -15.73
C ARG A 345 -8.97 -3.70 -16.83
N GLU A 346 -9.63 -4.79 -17.17
CA GLU A 346 -10.73 -4.80 -18.12
C GLU A 346 -11.88 -3.92 -17.64
N ARG A 347 -12.37 -4.15 -16.42
CA ARG A 347 -13.50 -3.37 -15.88
C ARG A 347 -13.20 -1.89 -15.81
N ILE A 348 -11.96 -1.52 -15.45
CA ILE A 348 -11.52 -0.11 -15.47
C ILE A 348 -11.56 0.47 -16.89
N LYS A 349 -11.08 -0.27 -17.90
CA LYS A 349 -11.08 0.20 -19.29
C LYS A 349 -12.49 0.34 -19.83
N GLU A 350 -13.32 -0.69 -19.66
CA GLU A 350 -14.70 -0.74 -20.15
C GLU A 350 -15.50 0.46 -19.64
N VAL A 351 -15.40 0.78 -18.33
CA VAL A 351 -16.08 1.91 -17.71
C VAL A 351 -15.55 3.27 -18.19
N LEU A 352 -14.24 3.41 -18.42
CA LEU A 352 -13.63 4.71 -18.73
C LEU A 352 -13.81 5.13 -20.20
N THR A 353 -13.65 4.20 -21.13
CA THR A 353 -13.62 4.51 -22.57
C THR A 353 -14.84 3.95 -23.30
N GLY A 354 -15.64 3.08 -22.68
CA GLY A 354 -16.66 2.28 -23.36
C GLY A 354 -16.08 1.28 -24.36
N ALA A 355 -14.76 1.04 -24.37
CA ALA A 355 -14.06 0.16 -25.29
C ALA A 355 -12.84 -0.52 -24.63
N GLY A 356 -12.49 -1.75 -25.00
CA GLY A 356 -11.38 -2.50 -24.37
C GLY A 356 -9.95 -1.96 -24.62
N ALA A 357 -9.78 -0.89 -25.40
CA ALA A 357 -8.46 -0.38 -25.81
C ALA A 357 -7.95 0.81 -24.98
N SER A 358 -6.62 0.91 -24.81
CA SER A 358 -5.96 2.02 -24.08
C SER A 358 -5.98 3.35 -24.85
N VAL A 359 -6.08 3.30 -26.18
CA VAL A 359 -6.22 4.47 -27.07
C VAL A 359 -7.38 4.16 -28.02
N VAL A 360 -8.35 5.06 -28.09
CA VAL A 360 -9.55 4.90 -28.93
C VAL A 360 -9.65 6.10 -29.87
N VAL A 361 -9.67 5.83 -31.17
CA VAL A 361 -9.97 6.84 -32.19
C VAL A 361 -11.45 6.68 -32.56
N ARG A 362 -12.26 7.69 -32.23
CA ARG A 362 -13.70 7.68 -32.56
C ARG A 362 -13.94 8.49 -33.82
N VAL A 363 -14.36 7.82 -34.89
CA VAL A 363 -14.80 8.45 -36.13
C VAL A 363 -16.31 8.63 -36.05
N PHE A 364 -16.80 9.84 -36.30
CA PHE A 364 -18.23 10.17 -36.26
C PHE A 364 -18.68 10.63 -37.64
N GLY A 365 -19.83 10.12 -38.08
CA GLY A 365 -20.45 10.51 -39.35
C GLY A 365 -21.85 9.92 -39.45
N PRO A 366 -22.73 10.51 -40.28
CA PRO A 366 -24.02 9.91 -40.61
C PRO A 366 -23.88 8.74 -41.60
N ASP A 367 -22.74 8.65 -42.29
CA ASP A 367 -22.39 7.57 -43.20
C ASP A 367 -21.57 6.51 -42.45
N LEU A 368 -21.97 5.24 -42.61
CA LEU A 368 -21.32 4.09 -42.00
C LEU A 368 -20.34 3.40 -42.97
N GLU A 369 -20.37 3.77 -44.26
CA GLU A 369 -19.39 3.41 -45.28
C GLU A 369 -18.28 4.46 -45.36
#